data_AF-A0A2V9J023-F1
#
_entry.id   AF-A0A2V9J023-F1
#
_cell.length_a   1.000
_cell.length_b   1.000
_cell.length_c   1.000
_cell.angle_alpha   90.00
_cell.angle_beta   90.00
_cell.angle_gamma   90.00
#
_symmetry.space_group_name_H-M   'P 1'
#
loop_
_entity.id
_entity.type
_entity.pdbx_description
1 polymer ?
#
loop_
_entity_poly.entity_id
_entity_poly.type
_entity_poly.pdbx_seq_one_letter_code
_entity_poly.pdbx_strand_id
1 'polypeptide(L)' 'MNSLPEKYREVFVLSAIQQLSYNEIADIVGRSLPSVKTDIHRARLEVRKKVKHYLKV' A
#
# COMPACT_ATOMS: atom_id res chain seq x y z
N MET A 1 -5.16 7.42 6.58
CA MET A 1 -3.91 6.66 6.35
C MET A 1 -3.23 6.18 7.64
N ASN A 2 -3.41 6.86 8.77
CA ASN A 2 -2.74 6.56 10.05
C ASN A 2 -3.06 5.17 10.64
N SER A 3 -4.13 4.52 10.18
CA SER A 3 -4.56 3.21 10.65
C SER A 3 -4.00 2.02 9.87
N LEU A 4 -3.16 2.25 8.85
CA LEU A 4 -2.37 1.19 8.22
C LEU A 4 -1.04 1.04 8.97
N PRO A 5 -0.53 -0.19 9.16
CA PRO A 5 0.86 -0.41 9.52
C PRO A 5 1.80 0.40 8.63
N GLU A 6 2.86 0.94 9.22
CA GLU A 6 3.77 1.87 8.57
C GLU A 6 4.32 1.34 7.24
N LYS A 7 4.81 0.09 7.24
CA LYS A 7 5.30 -0.60 6.04
C LYS A 7 4.29 -0.73 4.89
N TYR A 8 2.99 -0.78 5.21
CA TYR A 8 1.92 -0.86 4.20
C TYR A 8 1.55 0.53 3.70
N ARG A 9 1.55 1.52 4.59
CA ARG A 9 1.27 2.92 4.26
C ARG A 9 2.31 3.45 3.29
N GLU A 10 3.59 3.21 3.57
CA GLU A 10 4.72 3.66 2.75
C GLU A 10 4.60 3.17 1.30
N VAL A 11 4.53 1.84 1.08
CA VAL A 11 4.40 1.29 -0.28
C VAL A 11 3.08 1.65 -0.96
N PHE A 12 2.01 1.84 -0.18
CA PHE A 12 0.73 2.26 -0.73
C PHE A 12 0.78 3.69 -1.24
N VAL A 13 1.38 4.63 -0.51
CA VAL A 13 1.52 6.03 -0.94
C VAL A 13 2.38 6.12 -2.20
N LEU A 14 3.54 5.44 -2.21
CA LEU A 14 4.42 5.40 -3.38
C LEU A 14 3.69 4.84 -4.62
N SER A 15 2.90 3.79 -4.45
CA SER A 15 2.17 3.17 -5.57
C SER A 15 0.91 3.93 -6.02
N ALA A 16 0.09 4.42 -5.09
CA ALA A 16 -1.25 4.91 -5.37
C ALA A 16 -1.31 6.43 -5.54
N ILE A 17 -0.38 7.15 -4.92
CA ILE A 17 -0.32 8.61 -4.97
C ILE A 17 0.81 9.05 -5.91
N GLN A 18 2.01 8.49 -5.72
CA GLN A 18 3.18 8.85 -6.54
C GLN A 18 3.28 8.02 -7.84
N GLN A 19 2.43 7.01 -8.02
CA GLN A 19 2.34 6.18 -9.23
C GLN A 19 3.65 5.51 -9.65
N LEU A 20 4.55 5.25 -8.70
CA LEU A 20 5.81 4.56 -8.97
C LEU A 20 5.57 3.09 -9.29
N SER A 21 6.44 2.52 -10.13
CA SER A 21 6.43 1.09 -10.41
C SER A 21 6.85 0.29 -9.18
N TYR A 22 6.42 -0.97 -9.11
CA TYR A 22 6.78 -1.82 -7.96
C TYR A 22 8.29 -2.10 -7.85
N ASN A 23 9.03 -2.00 -8.96
CA ASN A 23 10.49 -2.10 -8.96
C ASN A 23 11.11 -0.87 -8.32
N GLU A 24 10.73 0.34 -8.75
CA GLU A 24 11.21 1.58 -8.13
C GLU A 24 10.88 1.63 -6.64
N ILE A 25 9.69 1.18 -6.26
CA ILE A 25 9.30 1.09 -4.85
C ILE A 25 10.22 0.11 -4.09
N ALA A 26 10.52 -1.05 -4.67
CA ALA A 26 11.42 -2.04 -4.07
C ALA A 26 12.83 -1.47 -3.83
N ASP A 27 13.34 -0.72 -4.79
CA ASP A 27 14.64 -0.04 -4.69
C ASP A 27 14.61 1.06 -3.63
N ILE A 28 13.55 1.90 -3.60
CA ILE A 28 13.39 3.00 -2.63
C ILE A 28 13.32 2.47 -1.19
N VAL A 29 12.52 1.42 -0.95
CA VAL A 29 12.30 0.91 0.42
C VAL A 29 13.31 -0.16 0.83
N GLY A 30 14.25 -0.53 -0.05
CA GLY A 30 15.28 -1.55 0.21
C GLY A 30 14.72 -2.95 0.50
N ARG A 31 13.59 -3.33 -0.13
CA ARG A 31 12.95 -4.64 0.08
C ARG A 31 12.73 -5.37 -1.24
N SER A 32 12.59 -6.68 -1.17
CA SER A 32 12.37 -7.48 -2.38
C SER A 32 11.04 -7.14 -3.07
N LEU A 33 11.02 -7.20 -4.41
CA LEU A 33 9.81 -7.00 -5.22
C LEU A 33 8.61 -7.87 -4.76
N PRO A 34 8.79 -9.17 -4.41
CA PRO A 34 7.69 -9.97 -3.86
C PRO A 34 7.14 -9.45 -2.52
N SER A 35 8.03 -8.93 -1.64
CA SER A 35 7.61 -8.31 -0.38
C SER A 35 6.77 -7.05 -0.64
N VAL A 36 7.23 -6.18 -1.54
CA VAL A 36 6.50 -4.96 -1.94
C VAL A 36 5.12 -5.29 -2.52
N LYS A 37 5.03 -6.27 -3.44
CA LYS A 37 3.76 -6.71 -4.02
C LYS A 37 2.78 -7.20 -2.95
N THR A 38 3.27 -8.00 -2.00
CA THR A 38 2.47 -8.53 -0.90
C THR A 38 1.93 -7.41 -0.02
N ASP A 39 2.79 -6.44 0.32
CA ASP A 39 2.43 -5.32 1.20
C ASP A 39 1.46 -4.35 0.52
N ILE A 40 1.63 -4.04 -0.77
CA ILE A 40 0.69 -3.22 -1.55
C ILE A 40 -0.68 -3.90 -1.61
N HIS A 41 -0.72 -5.22 -1.84
CA HIS A 41 -1.97 -5.97 -1.84
C HIS A 41 -2.68 -5.88 -0.49
N ARG A 42 -1.95 -6.13 0.61
CA ARG A 42 -2.49 -6.02 1.98
C ARG A 42 -2.97 -4.60 2.30
N ALA A 43 -2.21 -3.59 1.89
CA ALA A 43 -2.60 -2.19 2.05
C ALA A 43 -3.93 -1.89 1.35
N ARG A 44 -4.10 -2.35 0.09
CA ARG A 44 -5.35 -2.22 -0.67
C ARG A 44 -6.53 -2.89 0.00
N LEU A 45 -6.35 -4.10 0.56
CA LEU A 45 -7.40 -4.79 1.30
C LEU A 45 -7.83 -4.01 2.54
N GLU A 46 -6.89 -3.49 3.32
CA GLU A 46 -7.20 -2.70 4.52
C GLU A 46 -7.88 -1.38 4.19
N VAL A 47 -7.44 -0.69 3.13
CA VAL A 47 -8.12 0.52 2.64
C VAL A 47 -9.53 0.19 2.18
N ARG A 48 -9.71 -0.87 1.38
CA ARG A 48 -11.04 -1.29 0.89
C ARG A 48 -11.99 -1.62 2.03
N LYS A 49 -11.53 -2.35 3.06
CA LYS A 49 -12.36 -2.67 4.25
C LYS A 49 -12.86 -1.41 4.94
N LYS A 50 -12.00 -0.40 5.09
CA LYS A 50 -12.37 0.89 5.71
C LYS A 50 -13.32 1.67 4.83
N VAL A 51 -13.02 1.83 3.54
CA VAL A 51 -13.89 2.53 2.59
C VAL A 51 -15.27 1.88 2.52
N LYS A 52 -15.34 0.54 2.54
CA LYS A 52 -16.63 -0.19 2.59
C LYS A 52 -17.45 0.15 3.83
N HIS A 53 -16.82 0.44 4.97
CA HIS A 53 -17.53 0.89 6.16
C HIS A 53 -18.11 2.30 5.99
N TYR A 54 -17.39 3.20 5.31
CA TYR A 54 -17.85 4.56 5.02
C TYR A 54 -18.90 4.64 3.91
N LEU A 55 -18.86 3.75 2.92
CA LEU A 55 -19.78 3.73 1.78
C LEU A 55 -21.05 2.90 2.01
N LYS A 56 -21.24 2.34 3.21
CA LYS A 56 -22.52 1.76 3.60
C LYS A 56 -23.53 2.90 3.83
N VAL A 57 -24.25 3.26 2.77
CA VAL A 57 -25.65 3.70 2.83
C VAL A 57 -26.54 2.55 3.26
#